data_AF-A0A2Z2PJW1-F1
#
_entry.id   AF-A0A2Z2PJW1-F1
#
_cell.length_a   1.000
_cell.length_b   1.000
_cell.length_c   1.000
_cell.angle_alpha   90.00
_cell.angle_beta   90.00
_cell.angle_gamma   90.00
#
_symmetry.space_group_name_H-M   'P 1'
#
loop_
_entity.id
_entity.type
_entity.pdbx_description
1 polymer ?
#
loop_
_entity_poly.entity_id
_entity_poly.type
_entity_poly.pdbx_seq_one_letter_code
_entity_poly.pdbx_strand_id
1 'polypeptide(L)'
;MRSFPTLLQPLRLLRSLTAACTLALFISGCQSPGVDGLTASKAPAEISGPAASAIAGDMVSRLAEQIGPGTATVSLKQDSSPFGQALEAALKGWGYAVVTDQKTDSAARTVPLAYVVIPFEGQMLARLSTNSVELGRAYVVSTTGAQPASALSVMKRG
;
A
#
# COMPACT_ATOMS: atom_id res chain seq x y z
N MET A 1 -70.08 -7.55 10.24
CA MET A 1 -68.88 -6.97 10.89
C MET A 1 -67.66 -7.47 10.14
N ARG A 2 -67.08 -6.68 9.23
CA ARG A 2 -65.94 -7.08 8.39
C ARG A 2 -64.70 -6.27 8.77
N SER A 3 -63.64 -7.02 9.07
CA SER A 3 -62.32 -6.60 9.51
C SER A 3 -61.58 -5.75 8.48
N PHE A 4 -60.93 -4.68 8.92
CA PHE A 4 -59.93 -3.94 8.16
C PHE A 4 -58.62 -3.85 8.98
N PRO A 5 -57.58 -4.62 8.61
CA PRO A 5 -56.23 -4.18 8.90
C PRO A 5 -55.29 -4.52 7.73
N THR A 6 -55.06 -3.61 6.77
CA THR A 6 -54.14 -3.92 5.65
C THR A 6 -53.46 -2.72 4.99
N LEU A 7 -53.50 -1.51 5.56
CA LEU A 7 -52.90 -0.32 4.93
C LEU A 7 -51.69 0.28 5.66
N LEU A 8 -51.42 -0.07 6.92
CA LEU A 8 -50.22 0.40 7.65
C LEU A 8 -48.96 -0.45 7.39
N GLN A 9 -49.11 -1.70 6.95
CA GLN A 9 -47.98 -2.59 6.66
C GLN A 9 -47.09 -2.15 5.48
N PRO A 10 -47.63 -1.74 4.31
CA PRO A 10 -46.77 -1.42 3.17
C PRO A 10 -45.93 -0.16 3.43
N LEU A 11 -46.46 0.86 4.13
CA LEU A 11 -45.69 2.06 4.48
C LEU A 11 -44.58 1.79 5.50
N ARG A 12 -44.81 0.92 6.49
CA ARG A 12 -43.75 0.52 7.44
C ARG A 12 -42.66 -0.31 6.76
N LEU A 13 -43.05 -1.20 5.85
CA LEU A 13 -42.11 -2.01 5.08
C LEU A 13 -41.25 -1.13 4.16
N LEU A 14 -41.87 -0.18 3.44
CA LEU A 14 -41.16 0.75 2.56
C LEU A 14 -40.19 1.64 3.33
N ARG A 15 -40.61 2.19 4.47
CA ARG A 15 -39.77 3.02 5.35
C ARG A 15 -38.62 2.22 5.98
N SER A 16 -38.86 0.96 6.34
CA SER A 16 -37.83 0.01 6.80
C SER A 16 -36.80 -0.28 5.72
N LEU A 17 -37.25 -0.51 4.48
CA LEU A 17 -36.39 -0.73 3.32
C LEU A 17 -35.53 0.51 3.01
N THR A 18 -36.11 1.72 3.05
CA THR A 18 -35.35 2.95 2.83
C THR A 18 -34.28 3.13 3.91
N ALA A 19 -34.62 2.89 5.17
CA ALA A 19 -33.67 2.98 6.28
C ALA A 19 -32.53 1.96 6.16
N ALA A 20 -32.85 0.71 5.78
CA ALA A 20 -31.86 -0.34 5.55
C ALA A 20 -30.95 -0.03 4.36
N CYS A 21 -31.50 0.50 3.26
CA CYS A 21 -30.72 0.92 2.10
C CYS A 21 -29.79 2.11 2.44
N THR A 22 -30.26 3.08 3.22
CA THR A 22 -29.40 4.18 3.68
C THR A 22 -28.28 3.67 4.59
N LEU A 23 -28.57 2.74 5.51
CA LEU A 23 -27.56 2.17 6.40
C LEU A 23 -26.52 1.35 5.62
N ALA A 24 -26.94 0.61 4.59
CA ALA A 24 -26.04 -0.14 3.71
C ALA A 24 -25.11 0.79 2.92
N LEU A 25 -25.58 1.97 2.49
CA LEU A 25 -24.75 2.98 1.83
C LEU A 25 -23.70 3.58 2.79
N PHE A 26 -24.01 3.70 4.08
CA PHE A 26 -23.05 4.18 5.08
C PHE A 26 -21.96 3.15 5.45
N ILE A 27 -22.20 1.86 5.18
CA ILE A 27 -21.20 0.79 5.39
C ILE A 27 -20.30 0.60 4.13
N SER A 28 -20.46 1.47 3.12
CA SER A 28 -19.74 1.38 1.85
C SER A 28 -18.22 1.68 1.97
N GLY A 29 -17.45 0.63 2.24
CA GLY A 29 -16.17 0.29 1.60
C GLY A 29 -14.92 1.10 1.98
N CYS A 30 -13.87 0.40 2.43
CA CYS A 30 -12.50 0.89 2.28
C CYS A 30 -12.14 0.90 0.78
N GLN A 31 -12.19 2.05 0.12
CA GLN A 31 -11.64 2.16 -1.23
C GLN A 31 -10.12 1.99 -1.15
N SER A 32 -9.60 0.98 -1.86
CA SER A 32 -8.20 1.02 -2.28
C SER A 32 -8.07 2.08 -3.38
N PRO A 33 -7.06 2.96 -3.34
CA PRO A 33 -6.81 3.88 -4.45
C PRO A 33 -6.80 3.11 -5.77
N GLY A 34 -7.54 3.63 -6.74
CA GLY A 34 -7.82 2.99 -8.02
C GLY A 34 -6.59 2.82 -8.91
N VAL A 35 -6.78 2.04 -9.96
CA VAL A 35 -5.82 1.57 -10.97
C VAL A 35 -5.02 2.65 -11.71
N ASP A 36 -5.32 3.93 -11.54
CA ASP A 36 -4.74 5.03 -12.33
C ASP A 36 -3.55 5.76 -11.69
N GLY A 37 -2.99 5.24 -10.60
CA GLY A 37 -1.73 5.76 -10.08
C GLY A 37 -1.26 5.09 -8.81
N LEU A 38 0.05 4.89 -8.70
CA LEU A 38 0.65 4.51 -7.44
C LEU A 38 0.34 5.58 -6.38
N THR A 39 0.01 5.14 -5.16
CA THR A 39 -0.14 6.06 -4.02
C THR A 39 1.15 6.84 -3.83
N ALA A 40 1.07 8.13 -3.48
CA ALA A 40 2.24 8.93 -3.19
C ALA A 40 3.08 8.27 -2.09
N SER A 41 4.40 8.22 -2.29
CA SER A 41 5.29 7.62 -1.31
C SER A 41 5.22 8.37 0.02
N LYS A 42 5.13 7.63 1.13
CA LYS A 42 5.05 8.21 2.47
C LYS A 42 5.58 7.27 3.54
N ALA A 43 6.46 7.76 4.40
CA ALA A 43 6.90 7.10 5.62
C ALA A 43 7.03 8.11 6.77
N PRO A 44 7.02 7.67 8.04
CA PRO A 44 7.17 8.56 9.18
C PRO A 44 8.60 9.10 9.23
N ALA A 45 8.76 10.38 9.56
CA ALA A 45 10.08 11.00 9.68
C ALA A 45 10.88 10.42 10.87
N GLU A 46 10.21 9.86 11.87
CA GLU A 46 10.80 9.35 13.11
C GLU A 46 11.40 7.94 12.98
N ILE A 47 11.26 7.27 11.83
CA ILE A 47 11.88 5.96 11.63
C ILE A 47 13.40 6.07 11.71
N SER A 48 14.04 5.27 12.57
CA SER A 48 15.50 5.28 12.71
C SER A 48 16.19 4.80 11.44
N GLY A 49 17.38 5.33 11.15
CA GLY A 49 18.18 4.92 9.98
C GLY A 49 18.43 3.40 9.90
N PRO A 50 18.81 2.72 11.01
CA PRO A 50 18.96 1.26 11.02
C PRO A 50 17.65 0.51 10.74
N ALA A 51 16.53 0.96 11.31
CA ALA A 51 15.23 0.34 11.07
C ALA A 51 14.78 0.54 9.61
N ALA A 52 14.91 1.75 9.08
CA ALA A 52 14.63 2.09 7.70
C ALA A 52 15.42 1.21 6.73
N SER A 53 16.73 1.08 6.96
CA SER A 53 17.63 0.24 6.15
C SER A 53 17.25 -1.24 6.21
N ALA A 54 16.92 -1.76 7.39
CA ALA A 54 16.51 -3.16 7.57
C ALA A 54 15.21 -3.48 6.84
N ILE A 55 14.18 -2.61 6.96
CA ILE A 55 12.90 -2.77 6.26
C ILE A 55 13.10 -2.65 4.75
N ALA A 56 13.84 -1.65 4.30
CA ALA A 56 14.11 -1.43 2.87
C ALA A 56 14.84 -2.62 2.24
N GLY A 57 15.88 -3.12 2.89
CA GLY A 57 16.65 -4.28 2.41
C GLY A 57 15.79 -5.54 2.31
N ASP A 58 14.99 -5.85 3.34
CA ASP A 58 14.07 -6.99 3.28
C ASP A 58 13.06 -6.81 2.14
N MET A 59 12.34 -5.68 2.09
CA MET A 59 11.31 -5.46 1.07
C MET A 59 11.86 -5.49 -0.37
N VAL A 60 13.07 -4.95 -0.61
CA VAL A 60 13.72 -5.01 -1.93
C VAL A 60 14.12 -6.43 -2.30
N SER A 61 14.61 -7.22 -1.35
CA SER A 61 14.90 -8.65 -1.61
C SER A 61 13.64 -9.39 -2.07
N ARG A 62 12.50 -9.12 -1.43
CA ARG A 62 11.20 -9.69 -1.81
C ARG A 62 10.69 -9.16 -3.14
N LEU A 63 10.94 -7.88 -3.45
CA LEU A 63 10.61 -7.29 -4.75
C LEU A 63 11.36 -7.98 -5.88
N ALA A 64 12.66 -8.23 -5.71
CA ALA A 64 13.46 -8.90 -6.72
C ALA A 64 13.05 -10.34 -6.99
N GLU A 65 12.51 -11.03 -5.98
CA GLU A 65 11.88 -12.33 -6.17
C GLU A 65 10.62 -12.25 -7.06
N GLN A 66 9.94 -11.10 -7.11
CA GLN A 66 8.74 -10.92 -7.93
C GLN A 66 9.02 -10.40 -9.35
N ILE A 67 9.98 -9.47 -9.52
CA ILE A 67 10.21 -8.78 -10.80
C ILE A 67 11.59 -9.07 -11.44
N GLY A 68 12.41 -9.90 -10.78
CA GLY A 68 13.76 -10.25 -11.20
C GLY A 68 14.82 -9.24 -10.71
N PRO A 69 16.05 -9.70 -10.38
CA PRO A 69 17.11 -8.84 -9.87
C PRO A 69 17.72 -7.96 -10.96
N GLY A 70 17.80 -6.64 -10.75
CA GLY A 70 18.57 -5.71 -11.61
C GLY A 70 18.15 -5.63 -13.09
N THR A 71 16.99 -6.19 -13.45
CA THR A 71 16.53 -6.28 -14.84
C THR A 71 15.83 -5.01 -15.34
N ALA A 72 15.44 -4.12 -14.43
CA ALA A 72 14.61 -2.95 -14.74
C ALA A 72 15.18 -1.65 -14.14
N THR A 73 14.92 -0.55 -14.82
CA THR A 73 15.09 0.79 -14.26
C THR A 73 13.88 1.12 -13.40
N VAL A 74 14.08 1.34 -12.11
CA VAL A 74 13.03 1.71 -11.16
C VAL A 74 12.86 3.22 -11.13
N SER A 75 11.65 3.70 -11.38
CA SER A 75 11.29 5.11 -11.14
C SER A 75 10.75 5.23 -9.73
N LEU A 76 11.50 5.90 -8.86
CA LEU A 76 11.15 6.08 -7.45
C LEU A 76 10.84 7.55 -7.18
N LYS A 77 9.60 7.84 -6.83
CA LYS A 77 9.25 9.14 -6.27
C LYS A 77 9.42 9.08 -4.75
N GLN A 78 10.48 9.68 -4.24
CA GLN A 78 10.77 9.70 -2.80
C GLN A 78 9.90 10.74 -2.09
N ASP A 79 9.68 10.50 -0.81
CA ASP A 79 9.37 11.56 0.15
C ASP A 79 10.66 12.06 0.82
N SER A 80 10.55 12.98 1.77
CA SER A 80 11.69 13.48 2.54
C SER A 80 12.06 12.60 3.73
N SER A 81 11.62 11.34 3.78
CA SER A 81 11.86 10.45 4.93
C SER A 81 13.21 9.71 4.82
N PRO A 82 13.79 9.29 5.96
CA PRO A 82 14.94 8.38 5.97
C PRO A 82 14.69 7.06 5.21
N PHE A 83 13.43 6.61 5.18
CA PHE A 83 13.05 5.39 4.47
C PHE A 83 13.20 5.52 2.96
N GLY A 84 12.86 6.67 2.36
CA GLY A 84 13.02 6.90 0.93
C GLY A 84 14.46 6.73 0.46
N GLN A 85 15.40 7.30 1.22
CA GLN A 85 16.84 7.20 0.96
C GLN A 85 17.34 5.77 1.16
N ALA A 86 16.92 5.11 2.23
CA ALA A 86 17.26 3.72 2.50
C ALA A 86 16.74 2.76 1.41
N LEU A 87 15.54 3.01 0.89
CA LEU A 87 14.95 2.24 -0.19
C LEU A 87 15.71 2.41 -1.51
N GLU A 88 16.07 3.63 -1.88
CA GLU A 88 16.93 3.88 -3.04
C GLU A 88 18.28 3.18 -2.92
N ALA A 89 18.92 3.26 -1.75
CA ALA A 89 20.20 2.58 -1.50
C ALA A 89 20.05 1.05 -1.61
N ALA A 90 18.99 0.47 -1.04
CA ALA A 90 18.71 -0.96 -1.13
C ALA A 90 18.46 -1.41 -2.58
N LEU A 91 17.70 -0.64 -3.36
CA LEU A 91 17.47 -0.92 -4.78
C LEU A 91 18.78 -0.93 -5.57
N LYS A 92 19.62 0.09 -5.39
CA LYS A 92 20.94 0.17 -6.05
C LYS A 92 21.85 -0.99 -5.60
N GLY A 93 21.86 -1.32 -4.31
CA GLY A 93 22.61 -2.45 -3.76
C GLY A 93 22.18 -3.80 -4.32
N TRP A 94 20.91 -3.94 -4.71
CA TRP A 94 20.37 -5.13 -5.37
C TRP A 94 20.56 -5.12 -6.91
N GLY A 95 21.19 -4.09 -7.46
CA GLY A 95 21.55 -3.97 -8.88
C GLY A 95 20.52 -3.25 -9.75
N TYR A 96 19.50 -2.61 -9.18
CA TYR A 96 18.56 -1.80 -9.97
C TYR A 96 19.17 -0.44 -10.32
N ALA A 97 18.93 0.02 -11.55
CA ALA A 97 19.05 1.44 -11.86
C ALA A 97 17.86 2.19 -11.24
N VAL A 98 18.11 3.33 -10.57
CA VAL A 98 17.05 4.13 -9.94
C VAL A 98 17.05 5.54 -10.52
N VAL A 99 15.88 6.00 -10.94
CA VAL A 99 15.64 7.39 -11.33
C VAL A 99 14.69 8.05 -10.32
N THR A 100 15.12 9.16 -9.72
CA THR A 100 14.35 9.95 -8.75
C THR A 100 13.92 11.28 -9.35
N ASP A 101 12.67 11.69 -9.09
CA ASP A 101 12.09 13.00 -9.44
C ASP A 101 12.25 13.48 -10.90
N GLN A 102 12.65 12.61 -11.82
CA GLN A 102 12.75 12.93 -13.24
C GLN A 102 11.46 12.58 -13.97
N LYS A 103 10.95 13.54 -14.75
CA LYS A 103 10.01 13.26 -15.84
C LYS A 103 10.74 12.31 -16.79
N THR A 104 10.49 11.02 -16.64
CA THR A 104 11.09 10.03 -17.52
C THR A 104 10.49 10.27 -18.90
N ASP A 105 11.35 10.38 -19.93
CA ASP A 105 10.84 10.35 -21.30
C ASP A 105 10.00 9.07 -21.44
N SER A 106 8.77 9.20 -21.91
CA SER A 106 7.81 8.09 -22.03
C SER A 106 8.33 6.91 -22.87
N ALA A 107 9.49 7.07 -23.54
CA ALA A 107 10.20 6.04 -24.29
C ALA A 107 11.04 5.10 -23.41
N ALA A 108 11.50 5.52 -22.23
CA ALA A 108 12.24 4.66 -21.31
C ALA A 108 11.27 3.81 -20.48
N ARG A 109 11.26 2.49 -20.71
CA ARG A 109 10.41 1.55 -19.96
C ARG A 109 10.92 1.43 -18.52
N THR A 110 10.40 2.26 -17.62
CA THR A 110 10.67 2.18 -16.18
C THR A 110 9.59 1.38 -15.46
N VAL A 111 9.97 0.79 -14.32
CA VAL A 111 9.03 0.22 -13.36
C VAL A 111 8.78 1.29 -12.30
N PRO A 112 7.61 1.95 -12.28
CA PRO A 112 7.31 2.89 -11.22
C PRO A 112 7.17 2.14 -9.90
N LEU A 113 7.75 2.69 -8.85
CA LEU A 113 7.73 2.14 -7.50
C LEU A 113 7.33 3.23 -6.52
N ALA A 114 6.35 2.90 -5.68
CA ALA A 114 5.94 3.71 -4.54
C ALA A 114 6.00 2.88 -3.27
N TYR A 115 6.07 3.58 -2.14
CA TYR A 115 6.06 2.94 -0.82
C TYR A 115 5.12 3.63 0.16
N VAL A 116 4.54 2.84 1.05
CA VAL A 116 3.86 3.38 2.23
C VAL A 116 4.43 2.66 3.45
N VAL A 117 4.93 3.42 4.41
CA VAL A 117 5.30 2.91 5.73
C VAL A 117 4.46 3.64 6.76
N ILE A 118 3.77 2.90 7.63
CA ILE A 118 2.94 3.47 8.69
C ILE A 118 3.09 2.71 10.00
N PRO A 119 3.03 3.39 11.16
CA PRO A 119 2.92 2.71 12.44
C PRO A 119 1.52 2.12 12.59
N PHE A 120 1.43 0.91 13.13
CA PHE A 120 0.18 0.23 13.46
C PHE A 120 0.41 -0.75 14.60
N GLU A 121 -0.33 -0.60 15.71
CA GLU A 121 -0.28 -1.51 16.86
C GLU A 121 1.14 -1.86 17.37
N GLY A 122 2.02 -0.86 17.44
CA GLY A 122 3.42 -1.04 17.90
C GLY A 122 4.35 -1.69 16.87
N GLN A 123 3.86 -1.94 15.65
CA GLN A 123 4.61 -2.42 14.51
C GLN A 123 4.68 -1.34 13.42
N MET A 124 5.56 -1.55 12.44
CA MET A 124 5.59 -0.79 11.20
C MET A 124 5.06 -1.64 10.07
N LEU A 125 4.00 -1.18 9.41
CA LEU A 125 3.51 -1.79 8.18
C LEU A 125 4.23 -1.14 7.00
N ALA A 126 4.95 -1.93 6.22
CA ALA A 126 5.55 -1.48 4.98
C ALA A 126 4.81 -2.09 3.79
N ARG A 127 4.57 -1.25 2.79
CA ARG A 127 4.01 -1.64 1.50
C ARG A 127 4.87 -1.08 0.39
N LEU A 128 5.20 -1.92 -0.60
CA LEU A 128 5.76 -1.50 -1.89
C LEU A 128 4.72 -1.76 -2.98
N SER A 129 4.59 -0.82 -3.91
CA SER A 129 3.62 -0.91 -5.00
C SER A 129 4.28 -0.56 -6.32
N THR A 130 4.10 -1.44 -7.31
CA THR A 130 4.40 -1.22 -8.73
C THR A 130 3.11 -1.38 -9.54
N ASN A 131 3.15 -1.16 -10.86
CA ASN A 131 1.96 -1.35 -11.69
C ASN A 131 1.43 -2.81 -11.66
N SER A 132 2.31 -3.80 -11.56
CA SER A 132 1.93 -5.23 -11.66
C SER A 132 1.97 -5.99 -10.33
N VAL A 133 2.67 -5.50 -9.31
CA VAL A 133 2.78 -6.17 -8.02
C VAL A 133 2.73 -5.20 -6.85
N GLU A 134 2.05 -5.61 -5.77
CA GLU A 134 2.15 -5.01 -4.45
C GLU A 134 2.68 -6.02 -3.45
N LEU A 135 3.56 -5.54 -2.57
CA LEU A 135 4.12 -6.28 -1.45
C LEU A 135 3.74 -5.61 -0.15
N GLY A 136 3.35 -6.39 0.86
CA GLY A 136 3.04 -5.87 2.18
C GLY A 136 3.62 -6.75 3.28
N ARG A 137 4.17 -6.15 4.33
CA ARG A 137 4.67 -6.86 5.51
C ARG A 137 4.67 -5.97 6.76
N ALA A 138 4.43 -6.57 7.92
CA ALA A 138 4.61 -5.93 9.22
C ALA A 138 6.01 -6.17 9.78
N TYR A 139 6.53 -5.21 10.55
CA TYR A 139 7.85 -5.25 11.19
C TYR A 139 7.78 -4.84 12.65
N VAL A 140 8.52 -5.55 13.50
CA VAL A 140 8.87 -5.05 14.83
C VAL A 140 10.15 -4.23 14.70
N VAL A 141 10.12 -2.98 15.16
CA VAL A 141 11.26 -2.08 15.15
C VAL A 141 12.00 -2.14 16.48
N SER A 142 13.34 -2.14 16.42
CA SER A 142 14.22 -2.02 17.57
C SER A 142 15.17 -0.84 17.39
N THR A 143 15.99 -0.56 18.41
CA THR A 143 17.02 0.49 18.34
C THR A 143 18.09 0.20 17.28
N THR A 144 18.30 -1.07 16.94
CA THR A 144 19.36 -1.52 16.02
C THR A 144 18.85 -1.90 14.64
N GLY A 145 17.53 -1.94 14.42
CA GLY A 145 16.98 -2.36 13.13
C GLY A 145 15.49 -2.67 13.16
N ALA A 146 15.07 -3.57 12.30
CA ALA A 146 13.70 -4.06 12.24
C ALA A 146 13.70 -5.53 11.80
N GLN A 147 12.72 -6.31 12.29
CA GLN A 147 12.54 -7.72 11.92
C GLN A 147 11.12 -7.97 11.41
N PRO A 148 10.94 -8.82 10.38
CA PRO A 148 9.63 -9.29 9.94
C PRO A 148 8.75 -9.81 11.09
N ALA A 149 7.56 -9.24 11.23
CA ALA A 149 6.55 -9.64 12.21
C ALA A 149 5.40 -10.44 11.58
N SER A 150 5.32 -10.45 10.24
CA SER A 150 4.31 -11.19 9.47
C SER A 150 4.92 -11.93 8.29
N ALA A 151 4.16 -12.86 7.73
CA ALA A 151 4.39 -13.37 6.38
C ALA A 151 4.31 -12.23 5.35
N LEU A 152 4.92 -12.45 4.18
CA LEU A 152 4.83 -11.53 3.05
C LEU A 152 3.45 -11.66 2.39
N SER A 153 2.76 -10.53 2.24
CA SER A 153 1.60 -10.42 1.35
C SER A 153 2.07 -10.03 -0.05
N VAL A 154 1.58 -10.75 -1.06
CA VAL A 154 1.88 -10.49 -2.48
C VAL A 154 0.57 -10.39 -3.24
N MET A 155 0.31 -9.25 -3.86
CA MET A 155 -0.82 -9.05 -4.77
C MET A 155 -0.28 -8.81 -6.18
N LYS A 156 -0.61 -9.70 -7.11
CA LYS A 156 -0.31 -9.52 -8.54
C LYS A 156 -1.54 -8.92 -9.23
N ARG A 157 -1.34 -7.83 -9.97
CA ARG A 157 -2.35 -7.23 -10.86
C ARG A 157 -2.23 -7.88 -12.23
N GLY A 158 -3.36 -8.30 -12.80
CA GLY A 158 -3.48 -8.94 -14.12
C GLY A 158 -4.42 -8.17 -15.02
#